data_AF-A0A9P6FT89-F1
#
_entry.id   AF-A0A9P6FT89-F1
#
_cell.length_a   1.000
_cell.length_b   1.000
_cell.length_c   1.000
_cell.angle_alpha   90.00
_cell.angle_beta   90.00
_cell.angle_gamma   90.00
#
_symmetry.space_group_name_H-M   'P 1'
#
loop_
_entity.id
_entity.type
_entity.pdbx_description
1 polymer ?
#
loop_
_entity_poly.entity_id
_entity_poly.type
_entity_poly.pdbx_seq_one_letter_code
_entity_poly.pdbx_strand_id
1 'polypeptide(L)'
;MSGQSAALQQRARVLSLYRQLLRIGKAMPTDTRSSLVLSRVKREFRDNKAEKDPETIEGMIQLAEVQIDNLSIQRDHLTELSKNPNLIIPVDIYKNAKPKVSRFMKGPPLSWERKAMQLEKDKVRQQAQSQQQPQQKEHKSHQCCSGHKTPGKN
;
A
#
# COMPACT_ATOMS: atom_id res chain seq x y z
N MET A 1 53.04 -29.05 -15.75
CA MET A 1 52.85 -27.60 -16.00
C MET A 1 51.47 -27.24 -16.59
N SER A 2 50.55 -28.20 -16.76
CA SER A 2 49.24 -28.00 -17.41
C SER A 2 48.13 -27.37 -16.55
N GLY A 3 48.26 -27.35 -15.22
CA GLY A 3 47.19 -26.87 -14.33
C GLY A 3 47.00 -25.34 -14.30
N GLN A 4 48.05 -24.55 -14.57
CA GLN A 4 47.97 -23.09 -14.50
C GLN A 4 47.19 -22.48 -15.67
N SER A 5 47.24 -23.08 -16.87
CA SER A 5 46.50 -22.58 -18.03
C SER A 5 44.99 -22.81 -17.88
N ALA A 6 44.56 -23.95 -17.34
CA ALA A 6 43.16 -24.28 -17.12
C ALA A 6 42.49 -23.31 -16.14
N ALA A 7 43.15 -22.99 -15.02
CA ALA A 7 42.64 -22.04 -14.04
C ALA A 7 42.49 -20.61 -14.62
N LEU A 8 43.43 -20.18 -15.48
CA LEU A 8 43.34 -18.89 -16.17
C LEU A 8 42.17 -18.86 -17.16
N GLN A 9 41.94 -19.95 -17.89
CA GLN A 9 40.81 -20.09 -18.81
C GLN A 9 39.47 -20.06 -18.06
N GLN A 10 39.34 -20.79 -16.95
CA GLN A 10 38.14 -20.77 -16.10
C GLN A 10 37.87 -19.36 -15.57
N ARG A 11 38.90 -18.67 -15.07
CA ARG A 11 38.77 -17.29 -14.60
C ARG A 11 38.27 -16.34 -15.70
N ALA A 12 38.77 -16.48 -16.92
CA ALA A 12 38.31 -15.68 -18.05
C ALA A 12 36.83 -15.96 -18.38
N ARG A 13 36.41 -17.23 -18.37
CA ARG A 13 35.01 -17.64 -18.57
C ARG A 13 34.10 -17.06 -17.49
N VAL A 14 34.44 -17.23 -16.22
CA VAL A 14 33.69 -16.68 -15.07
C VAL A 14 33.49 -15.17 -15.20
N LEU A 15 34.53 -14.42 -15.54
CA LEU A 15 34.44 -12.97 -15.73
C LEU A 15 33.58 -12.57 -16.93
N SER A 16 33.64 -13.34 -18.01
CA SER A 16 32.78 -13.13 -19.18
C SER A 16 31.31 -13.34 -18.81
N LEU A 17 30.99 -14.45 -18.17
CA LEU A 17 29.63 -14.81 -17.72
C LEU A 17 29.09 -13.78 -16.73
N TYR A 18 29.90 -13.36 -15.75
CA TYR A 18 29.53 -12.30 -14.81
C TYR A 18 29.13 -11.01 -15.54
N ARG A 19 29.95 -10.57 -16.51
CA ARG A 19 29.64 -9.36 -17.28
C ARG A 19 28.38 -9.52 -18.13
N GLN A 20 28.15 -10.69 -18.72
CA GLN A 20 26.94 -10.97 -19.49
C GLN A 20 25.69 -10.93 -18.61
N LEU A 21 25.69 -11.62 -17.47
CA LEU A 21 24.61 -11.60 -16.49
C LEU A 21 24.30 -10.18 -16.00
N LEU A 22 25.33 -9.36 -15.73
CA LEU A 22 25.14 -7.95 -15.37
C LEU A 22 24.52 -7.13 -16.50
N ARG A 23 24.88 -7.38 -17.77
CA ARG A 23 24.28 -6.70 -18.93
C ARG A 23 22.80 -7.09 -19.08
N ILE A 24 22.48 -8.38 -18.95
CA ILE A 24 21.10 -8.88 -19.03
C ILE A 24 20.26 -8.29 -17.89
N GLY A 25 20.78 -8.30 -16.65
CA GLY A 25 20.11 -7.71 -15.50
C GLY A 25 19.81 -6.21 -15.68
N LYS A 26 20.73 -5.45 -16.27
CA LYS A 26 20.50 -4.02 -16.62
C LYS A 26 19.48 -3.82 -17.74
N ALA A 27 19.30 -4.81 -18.62
CA ALA A 27 18.37 -4.75 -19.74
C ALA A 27 16.95 -5.22 -19.37
N MET A 28 16.69 -5.56 -18.11
CA MET A 28 15.34 -5.92 -17.65
C MET A 28 14.40 -4.71 -17.75
N PRO A 29 13.12 -4.91 -18.14
CA PRO A 29 12.19 -3.81 -18.46
C PRO A 29 11.68 -3.03 -17.24
N THR A 30 11.95 -3.50 -16.02
CA THR A 30 11.47 -2.87 -14.77
C THR A 30 12.60 -2.76 -13.76
N ASP A 31 12.67 -1.64 -13.05
CA ASP A 31 13.74 -1.36 -12.09
C ASP A 31 13.80 -2.35 -10.93
N THR A 32 12.62 -2.82 -10.48
CA THR A 32 12.51 -3.84 -9.42
C THR A 32 13.14 -5.16 -9.85
N ARG A 33 12.89 -5.61 -11.09
CA ARG A 33 13.51 -6.84 -11.62
C ARG A 33 15.00 -6.62 -11.91
N SER A 34 15.37 -5.46 -12.45
CA SER A 34 16.78 -5.15 -12.70
C SER A 34 17.61 -5.20 -11.41
N SER A 35 17.15 -4.50 -10.37
CA SER A 35 17.81 -4.49 -9.06
C SER A 35 17.87 -5.88 -8.41
N LEU A 36 16.79 -6.66 -8.49
CA LEU A 36 16.75 -8.03 -7.99
C LEU A 36 17.81 -8.90 -8.68
N VAL A 37 17.82 -8.95 -10.02
CA VAL A 37 18.77 -9.76 -10.79
C VAL A 37 20.21 -9.33 -10.50
N LEU A 38 20.49 -8.03 -10.52
CA LEU A 38 21.83 -7.49 -10.24
C LEU A 38 22.31 -7.82 -8.83
N SER A 39 21.44 -7.70 -7.82
CA SER A 39 21.78 -8.02 -6.44
C SER A 39 22.10 -9.50 -6.26
N ARG A 40 21.30 -10.38 -6.89
CA ARG A 40 21.48 -11.82 -6.84
C ARG A 40 22.76 -12.27 -7.53
N VAL A 41 23.02 -11.79 -8.75
CA VAL A 41 24.27 -12.10 -9.49
C VAL A 41 25.50 -11.67 -8.69
N LYS A 42 25.49 -10.44 -8.14
CA LYS A 42 26.62 -9.96 -7.31
C LYS A 42 26.83 -10.80 -6.06
N ARG A 43 25.73 -11.23 -5.43
CA ARG A 43 25.76 -12.06 -4.22
C ARG A 43 26.32 -13.45 -4.54
N GLU A 44 25.76 -14.16 -5.52
CA GLU A 44 26.19 -15.53 -5.85
C GLU A 44 27.67 -15.60 -6.25
N PHE A 45 28.17 -14.63 -7.04
CA PHE A 45 29.60 -14.58 -7.38
C PHE A 45 30.50 -14.20 -6.20
N ARG A 46 29.98 -13.44 -5.23
CA ARG A 46 30.74 -13.08 -4.02
C ARG A 46 30.80 -14.27 -3.06
N ASP A 47 29.68 -14.96 -2.87
CA ASP A 47 29.55 -16.11 -1.98
C ASP A 47 30.46 -17.27 -2.44
N ASN A 48 30.62 -17.46 -3.75
CA ASN A 48 31.47 -18.51 -4.34
C ASN A 48 32.90 -18.05 -4.69
N LYS A 49 33.32 -16.84 -4.31
CA LYS A 49 34.66 -16.30 -4.68
C LYS A 49 35.82 -17.15 -4.14
N ALA A 50 35.62 -17.80 -3.00
CA ALA A 50 36.65 -18.57 -2.32
C ALA A 50 36.75 -20.03 -2.79
N GLU A 51 35.89 -20.46 -3.73
CA GLU A 51 35.91 -21.81 -4.26
C GLU A 51 37.21 -22.08 -5.03
N LYS A 52 37.78 -23.27 -4.83
CA LYS A 52 39.08 -23.67 -5.41
C LYS A 52 39.01 -24.99 -6.15
N ASP A 53 37.98 -25.80 -5.90
CA ASP A 53 37.85 -27.07 -6.59
C ASP A 53 37.46 -26.83 -8.07
N PRO A 54 38.29 -27.26 -9.03
CA PRO A 54 38.06 -26.98 -10.44
C PRO A 54 36.79 -27.64 -10.99
N GLU A 55 36.35 -28.77 -10.43
CA GLU A 55 35.13 -29.46 -10.86
C GLU A 55 33.87 -28.70 -10.44
N THR A 56 33.81 -28.23 -9.18
CA THR A 56 32.72 -27.36 -8.73
C THR A 56 32.69 -26.04 -9.50
N ILE A 57 33.84 -25.43 -9.77
CA ILE A 57 33.91 -24.20 -10.58
C ILE A 57 33.32 -24.45 -11.97
N GLU A 58 33.65 -25.56 -12.62
CA GLU A 58 33.12 -25.90 -13.94
C GLU A 58 31.60 -26.14 -13.89
N GLY A 59 31.10 -26.82 -12.86
CA GLY A 59 29.66 -26.99 -12.64
C GLY A 59 28.94 -25.65 -12.44
N MET A 60 29.53 -24.72 -11.71
CA MET A 60 28.99 -23.35 -11.53
C MET A 60 29.00 -22.55 -12.84
N ILE A 61 30.03 -22.71 -13.66
CA ILE A 61 30.12 -22.09 -15.00
C ILE A 61 28.97 -22.58 -15.88
N GLN A 62 28.74 -23.89 -15.94
CA GLN A 62 27.62 -24.47 -16.70
C GLN A 62 26.26 -23.99 -16.19
N LEU A 63 26.09 -23.92 -14.87
CA LEU A 63 24.88 -23.36 -14.27
C LEU A 63 24.67 -21.90 -14.67
N ALA A 64 25.73 -21.09 -14.68
CA ALA A 64 25.66 -19.70 -15.10
C ALA A 64 25.31 -19.54 -16.59
N GLU A 65 25.79 -20.44 -17.46
CA GLU A 65 25.40 -20.48 -18.88
C GLU A 65 23.88 -20.74 -19.02
N VAL A 66 23.34 -21.73 -18.31
CA VAL A 66 21.89 -21.99 -18.28
C VAL A 66 21.09 -20.80 -17.72
N GLN A 67 21.63 -20.10 -16.71
CA GLN A 67 20.99 -18.90 -16.18
C GLN A 67 20.96 -17.74 -17.19
N ILE A 68 21.99 -17.60 -18.04
CA ILE A 68 22.02 -16.58 -19.09
C ILE A 68 20.90 -16.81 -20.10
N ASP A 69 20.69 -18.06 -20.54
CA ASP A 69 19.63 -18.41 -21.48
C ASP A 69 18.25 -18.12 -20.88
N ASN A 70 18.02 -18.59 -19.65
CA ASN A 70 16.78 -18.36 -18.92
C ASN A 70 16.48 -16.87 -18.72
N LEU A 71 17.47 -16.07 -18.30
CA LEU A 71 17.28 -14.64 -18.09
C LEU A 71 17.08 -13.88 -19.40
N SER A 72 17.70 -14.32 -20.50
CA SER A 72 17.51 -13.73 -21.82
C SER A 72 16.08 -13.94 -22.33
N ILE A 73 15.57 -15.17 -22.22
CA ILE A 73 14.17 -15.50 -22.58
C ILE A 73 13.20 -14.68 -21.71
N GLN A 74 13.44 -14.61 -20.40
CA GLN A 74 12.59 -13.82 -19.50
C GLN A 74 12.63 -12.33 -19.83
N ARG A 75 13.81 -11.77 -20.10
CA ARG A 75 13.94 -10.37 -20.52
C ARG A 75 13.10 -10.10 -21.75
N ASP A 76 13.21 -10.95 -22.77
CA ASP A 76 12.52 -10.75 -24.05
C ASP A 76 11.01 -10.85 -23.88
N HIS A 77 10.54 -11.90 -23.19
CA HIS A 77 9.13 -12.09 -22.89
C HIS A 77 8.53 -10.93 -22.08
N LEU A 78 9.23 -10.48 -21.04
CA LEU A 78 8.77 -9.36 -20.21
C LEU A 78 8.81 -8.04 -20.96
N THR A 79 9.77 -7.87 -21.86
CA THR A 79 9.85 -6.69 -22.74
C THR A 79 8.67 -6.69 -23.72
N GLU A 80 8.31 -7.83 -24.28
CA GLU A 80 7.15 -7.98 -25.15
C GLU A 80 5.84 -7.66 -24.39
N LEU A 81 5.66 -8.21 -23.19
CA LEU A 81 4.50 -7.89 -22.33
C LEU A 81 4.43 -6.40 -21.96
N SER A 82 5.58 -5.74 -21.76
CA SER A 82 5.63 -4.31 -21.48
C SER A 82 5.16 -3.44 -22.65
N LYS A 83 5.31 -3.94 -23.89
CA LYS A 83 4.85 -3.24 -25.11
C LYS A 83 3.35 -3.46 -25.37
N ASN A 84 2.82 -4.61 -24.95
CA ASN A 84 1.44 -5.03 -25.21
C ASN A 84 0.63 -5.12 -23.90
N PRO A 85 0.11 -3.99 -23.38
CA PRO A 85 -0.64 -3.98 -22.12
C PRO A 85 -1.93 -4.81 -22.16
N ASN A 86 -2.45 -5.14 -23.35
CA ASN A 86 -3.64 -5.98 -23.53
C ASN A 86 -3.38 -7.48 -23.21
N LEU A 87 -2.12 -7.91 -23.13
CA LEU A 87 -1.74 -9.25 -22.68
C LEU A 87 -1.57 -9.34 -21.16
N ILE A 88 -1.55 -8.19 -20.47
CA ILE A 88 -1.62 -8.14 -19.02
C ILE A 88 -3.08 -8.36 -18.67
N ILE A 89 -3.46 -9.60 -18.36
CA ILE A 89 -4.73 -9.87 -17.68
C ILE A 89 -4.71 -8.98 -16.43
N PRO A 90 -5.60 -7.98 -16.30
CA PRO A 90 -5.68 -7.22 -15.07
C PRO A 90 -6.17 -8.19 -14.01
N VAL A 91 -5.23 -8.77 -13.26
CA VAL A 91 -5.57 -9.36 -11.98
C VAL A 91 -5.94 -8.16 -11.12
N ASP A 92 -7.24 -7.93 -10.98
CA ASP A 92 -7.84 -6.87 -10.19
C ASP A 92 -7.58 -7.09 -8.70
N ILE A 93 -6.31 -7.06 -8.29
CA ILE A 93 -5.91 -7.20 -6.88
C ILE A 93 -6.45 -6.01 -6.07
N TYR A 94 -6.61 -4.85 -6.71
CA TYR A 94 -6.93 -3.59 -6.04
C TYR A 94 -8.36 -3.09 -6.24
N LYS A 95 -9.20 -3.70 -7.09
CA LYS A 95 -10.58 -3.18 -7.28
C LYS A 95 -11.45 -3.32 -6.02
N ASN A 96 -11.12 -4.26 -5.13
CA ASN A 96 -11.94 -4.57 -3.94
C ASN A 96 -11.23 -4.32 -2.60
N ALA A 97 -9.96 -3.89 -2.62
CA ALA A 97 -9.20 -3.65 -1.40
C ALA A 97 -9.56 -2.27 -0.81
N LYS A 98 -10.73 -2.16 -0.16
CA LYS A 98 -10.97 -1.04 0.75
C LYS A 98 -9.85 -1.07 1.80
N PRO A 99 -9.05 -0.01 1.97
CA PRO A 99 -8.01 0.01 2.98
C PRO A 99 -8.69 -0.22 4.32
N LYS A 100 -8.41 -1.36 4.96
CA LYS A 100 -8.81 -1.63 6.34
C LYS A 100 -7.93 -0.76 7.23
N VAL A 101 -8.21 0.55 7.26
CA VAL A 101 -7.55 1.45 8.21
C VAL A 101 -8.02 1.04 9.59
N SER A 102 -7.17 0.29 10.29
CA SER A 102 -7.38 -0.09 11.69
C SER A 102 -7.77 1.15 12.49
N ARG A 103 -8.75 1.00 13.40
CA ARG A 103 -9.15 2.07 14.33
C ARG A 103 -7.96 2.61 15.13
N PHE A 104 -6.91 1.81 15.32
CA PHE A 104 -5.66 2.20 15.95
C PHE A 104 -4.80 3.17 15.12
N MET A 105 -4.82 3.08 13.78
CA MET A 105 -4.03 3.93 12.89
C MET A 105 -4.68 5.27 12.56
N LYS A 106 -5.93 5.50 12.97
CA LYS A 106 -6.63 6.77 12.75
C LYS A 106 -6.13 7.90 13.66
N GLY A 107 -5.31 7.57 14.66
CA GLY A 107 -4.81 8.52 15.65
C GLY A 107 -5.94 9.19 16.44
N PRO A 108 -5.60 10.02 17.44
CA PRO A 108 -6.59 10.86 18.10
C PRO A 108 -7.16 11.90 17.11
N PRO A 109 -8.45 12.27 17.20
CA PRO A 109 -9.03 13.31 16.37
C PRO A 109 -8.30 14.65 16.57
N LEU A 110 -8.24 15.44 15.50
CA LEU A 110 -7.58 16.74 15.53
C LEU A 110 -8.28 17.67 16.54
N SER A 111 -7.56 18.65 17.07
CA SER A 111 -8.09 19.54 18.13
C SER A 111 -9.31 20.35 17.68
N TRP A 112 -9.40 20.69 16.39
CA TRP A 112 -10.53 21.40 15.81
C TRP A 112 -11.77 20.51 15.64
N GLU A 113 -11.60 19.22 15.33
CA GLU A 113 -12.70 18.24 15.26
C GLU A 113 -13.35 18.06 16.63
N ARG A 114 -12.53 18.02 17.68
CA ARG A 114 -13.02 17.97 19.07
C ARG A 114 -13.82 19.22 19.45
N LYS A 115 -13.35 20.41 19.06
CA LYS A 115 -14.08 21.66 19.29
C LYS A 115 -15.43 21.68 18.56
N ALA A 116 -15.48 21.21 17.32
CA ALA A 116 -16.73 21.13 16.54
C ALA A 116 -17.75 20.19 17.20
N MET A 117 -17.34 18.99 17.61
CA MET A 117 -18.20 18.06 18.35
C MET A 117 -18.72 18.64 19.67
N GLN A 118 -17.88 19.40 20.39
CA GLN A 118 -18.28 20.03 21.65
C GLN A 118 -19.34 21.11 21.41
N LEU A 119 -19.13 21.98 20.42
CA LEU A 119 -20.10 23.00 20.01
C LEU A 119 -21.43 22.38 19.60
N GLU A 120 -21.41 21.26 18.89
CA GLU A 120 -22.60 20.55 18.46
C GLU A 120 -23.35 19.92 19.65
N LYS A 121 -22.62 19.32 20.59
CA LYS A 121 -23.18 18.79 21.84
C LYS A 121 -23.79 19.88 22.72
N ASP A 122 -23.14 21.04 22.79
CA ASP A 122 -23.62 22.18 23.55
C ASP A 122 -24.88 22.79 22.91
N LYS A 123 -24.95 22.87 21.57
CA LYS A 123 -26.18 23.26 20.85
C LYS A 123 -27.33 22.30 21.13
N VAL A 124 -27.10 20.99 21.10
CA VAL A 124 -28.13 19.98 21.40
C VAL A 124 -28.62 20.13 22.85
N ARG A 125 -27.73 20.38 23.81
CA ARG A 125 -28.10 20.65 25.21
C ARG A 125 -28.94 21.92 25.36
N GLN A 126 -28.56 23.00 24.68
CA GLN A 126 -29.33 24.25 24.68
C GLN A 126 -30.72 24.06 24.08
N GLN A 127 -30.84 23.31 22.98
CA GLN A 127 -32.14 22.98 22.39
C GLN A 127 -33.00 22.14 23.36
N ALA A 128 -32.43 21.13 24.00
CA ALA A 128 -33.14 20.32 25.00
C ALA A 128 -33.62 21.13 26.22
N GLN A 129 -32.82 22.10 26.68
CA GLN A 129 -33.21 22.99 27.78
C GLN A 129 -34.33 23.97 27.40
N SER A 130 -34.33 24.49 26.17
CA SER A 130 -35.40 25.38 25.69
C SER A 130 -36.77 24.68 25.55
N GLN A 131 -36.79 23.35 25.42
CA GLN A 131 -38.04 22.57 25.38
C GLN A 131 -38.60 22.23 26.77
N GLN A 132 -37.91 22.56 27.86
CA GLN A 132 -38.31 22.21 29.23
C GLN A 132 -38.75 23.40 30.11
N GLN A 133 -39.06 24.59 29.55
CA GLN A 133 -39.74 25.62 30.35
C GLN A 133 -41.27 25.39 30.38
N PRO A 134 -41.86 25.21 31.58
CA PRO A 134 -43.22 24.70 31.75
C PRO A 134 -44.32 25.76 31.74
N GLN A 135 -45.48 25.30 31.28
CA GLN A 135 -46.82 25.83 31.51
C GLN A 135 -47.03 26.19 33.00
N GLN A 136 -46.90 27.46 33.37
CA GLN A 136 -47.39 27.95 34.68
C GLN A 136 -47.87 29.39 34.59
N LYS A 137 -48.96 29.65 33.84
CA LYS A 137 -49.89 30.76 34.10
C LYS A 137 -51.24 30.43 33.48
N GLU A 138 -52.12 29.76 34.23
CA GLU A 138 -53.59 29.93 34.16
C GLU A 138 -54.26 28.94 35.10
N HIS A 139 -54.35 29.29 36.39
CA HIS A 139 -55.45 28.86 37.26
C HIS A 139 -55.52 29.82 38.44
N LYS A 140 -56.33 30.88 38.29
CA LYS A 140 -56.92 31.60 39.41
C LYS A 140 -58.41 31.84 39.16
N SER A 141 -59.16 31.55 40.22
CA SER A 141 -60.53 31.93 40.57
C SER A 141 -61.69 31.36 39.77
N HIS A 142 -62.17 30.23 40.29
CA HIS A 142 -63.57 29.92 40.50
C HIS A 142 -64.46 31.10 40.98
N GLN A 143 -65.72 30.97 40.55
CA GLN A 143 -66.98 31.19 41.29
C GLN A 143 -67.53 32.61 41.53
N CYS A 144 -68.83 32.66 41.19
CA CYS A 144 -69.96 33.16 41.97
C CYS A 144 -70.69 34.42 41.48
N CYS A 145 -72.00 34.18 41.26
CA CYS A 145 -73.12 35.05 41.62
C CYS A 145 -73.63 36.06 40.57
N SER A 146 -74.77 35.67 39.98
CA SER A 146 -76.07 36.37 40.01
C SER A 146 -76.15 37.87 39.67
N GLY A 147 -77.08 38.22 38.79
CA GLY A 147 -77.88 39.43 38.99
C GLY A 147 -78.28 40.20 37.75
N HIS A 148 -79.51 39.94 37.29
CA HIS A 148 -80.55 40.90 36.95
C HIS A 148 -80.30 42.23 36.20
N LYS A 149 -81.23 42.44 35.25
CA LYS A 149 -81.98 43.66 34.90
C LYS A 149 -81.30 44.69 34.00
N THR A 150 -81.76 44.70 32.75
CA THR A 150 -81.83 45.87 31.88
C THR A 150 -82.96 46.81 32.33
N PRO A 151 -82.73 48.13 32.28
CA PRO A 151 -83.82 49.06 32.05
C PRO A 151 -83.50 50.02 30.89
N GLY A 152 -84.54 50.28 30.09
CA GLY A 152 -84.75 51.56 29.42
C GLY A 152 -84.04 51.76 28.08
N LYS A 153 -84.82 52.09 27.05
CA LYS A 153 -85.19 53.49 26.83
C LYS A 153 -86.41 53.59 25.90
N ASN A 154 -87.23 54.59 26.23
CA ASN A 154 -88.30 55.17 25.43
C ASN A 154 -87.79 55.65 24.07
#